data_AF-A0A0S8DVP1-F1
#
_entry.id   AF-A0A0S8DVP1-F1
#
_cell.length_a   1.000
_cell.length_b   1.000
_cell.length_c   1.000
_cell.angle_alpha   90.00
_cell.angle_beta   90.00
_cell.angle_gamma   90.00
#
_symmetry.space_group_name_H-M   'P 1'
#
loop_
_entity.id
_entity.type
_entity.pdbx_description
1 polymer ?
#
loop_
_entity_poly.entity_id
_entity_poly.type
_entity_poly.pdbx_seq_one_letter_code
_entity_poly.pdbx_strand_id
1 'polypeptide(L)'
;MALADMREPIETGCPDGFQYMHPVMRKNYGQWRWHDHPRPGVLRHVANSGDEIWTVKAGTQRILDVFTLRKLCDIGDKFADGYVRFTIRSNIEYMVSDGSKVEPLISELEGAGFVVGGTANSVSMISHTQGWLHCDIPGTDASGVVKAMMDELIDEFRNCRMPNRVHITTSCCQINCGGQGDIAINVQHTKPPKINHDLVGNICERPSVVARCPVAAIRPAMVNGKPSLEVDEKKCICCGACYPPCPPMQINDAEHTKLAVWVGGNHSNARGKPTFQKLVAAGIPNNPPRWPEATAIVKRILKAYQEDARDWERINDWIERIGWPRFFEKTNLPFTKFHVDNWRGARASLNASTHIRF
;
A
#
# COMPACT_ATOMS: atom_id res chain seq x y z
N MET A 1 -8.28 21.19 37.65
CA MET A 1 -8.76 22.53 37.23
C MET A 1 -8.45 22.87 35.77
N ALA A 2 -7.53 22.20 35.06
CA ALA A 2 -7.20 22.52 33.65
C ALA A 2 -8.18 21.98 32.59
N LEU A 3 -9.22 21.21 32.97
CA LEU A 3 -10.18 20.61 32.03
C LEU A 3 -11.48 21.41 31.86
N ALA A 4 -11.73 22.42 32.72
CA ALA A 4 -13.01 23.14 32.72
C ALA A 4 -13.19 24.11 31.54
N ASP A 5 -12.09 24.50 30.88
CA ASP A 5 -12.09 25.44 29.75
C ASP A 5 -11.76 24.77 28.40
N MET A 6 -11.79 23.43 28.32
CA MET A 6 -11.62 22.74 27.05
C MET A 6 -12.91 22.83 26.23
N ARG A 7 -12.82 23.39 25.02
CA ARG A 7 -13.92 23.42 24.04
C ARG A 7 -14.46 21.99 23.85
N GLU A 8 -15.76 21.82 24.04
CA GLU A 8 -16.42 20.53 23.79
C GLU A 8 -16.31 20.15 22.29
N PRO A 9 -16.04 18.87 21.97
CA PRO A 9 -16.06 18.39 20.60
C PRO A 9 -17.42 18.68 19.95
N ILE A 10 -17.38 19.25 18.75
CA ILE A 10 -18.57 19.39 17.92
C ILE A 10 -18.65 18.14 17.04
N GLU A 11 -19.56 17.23 17.39
CA GLU A 11 -19.76 15.94 16.71
C GLU A 11 -20.54 16.07 15.38
N THR A 12 -20.10 16.97 14.49
CA THR A 12 -20.79 17.24 13.21
C THR A 12 -20.38 16.32 12.07
N GLY A 13 -19.36 15.48 12.26
CA GLY A 13 -18.87 14.57 11.22
C GLY A 13 -18.29 15.28 9.99
N CYS A 14 -18.18 14.55 8.88
CA CYS A 14 -17.75 15.10 7.59
C CYS A 14 -18.93 15.76 6.87
N PRO A 15 -18.71 16.87 6.13
CA PRO A 15 -19.75 17.42 5.26
C PRO A 15 -20.21 16.42 4.20
N ASP A 16 -21.47 16.53 3.76
CA ASP A 16 -22.00 15.71 2.66
C ASP A 16 -21.20 15.96 1.38
N GLY A 17 -20.54 14.92 0.86
CA GLY A 17 -19.74 14.99 -0.36
C GLY A 17 -20.54 15.33 -1.62
N PHE A 18 -21.86 15.09 -1.64
CA PHE A 18 -22.70 15.38 -2.80
C PHE A 18 -22.61 16.86 -3.20
N GLN A 19 -22.51 17.77 -2.24
CA GLN A 19 -22.41 19.21 -2.50
C GLN A 19 -21.15 19.62 -3.28
N TYR A 20 -20.07 18.82 -3.18
CA TYR A 20 -18.79 19.08 -3.85
C TYR A 20 -18.64 18.31 -5.17
N MET A 21 -19.68 17.60 -5.62
CA MET A 21 -19.67 16.92 -6.91
C MET A 21 -19.92 17.90 -8.06
N HIS A 22 -19.25 17.67 -9.18
CA HIS A 22 -19.46 18.39 -10.43
C HIS A 22 -20.98 18.42 -10.80
N PRO A 23 -21.55 19.54 -11.27
CA PRO A 23 -22.99 19.66 -11.52
C PRO A 23 -23.55 18.58 -12.46
N VAL A 24 -22.83 18.25 -13.54
CA VAL A 24 -23.20 17.14 -14.45
C VAL A 24 -23.23 15.79 -13.73
N MET A 25 -22.32 15.56 -12.76
CA MET A 25 -22.33 14.32 -11.99
C MET A 25 -23.52 14.26 -11.01
N ARG A 26 -23.87 15.39 -10.37
CA ARG A 26 -25.07 15.48 -9.52
C ARG A 26 -26.35 15.24 -10.32
N LYS A 27 -26.48 15.92 -11.47
CA LYS A 27 -27.62 15.79 -12.38
C LYS A 27 -27.85 14.34 -12.81
N ASN A 28 -26.78 13.58 -13.05
CA ASN A 28 -26.84 12.20 -13.54
C ASN A 28 -26.50 11.15 -12.47
N TYR A 29 -26.63 11.50 -11.19
CA TYR A 29 -26.28 10.59 -10.10
C TYR A 29 -27.09 9.29 -10.18
N GLY A 30 -26.38 8.15 -10.27
CA GLY A 30 -26.99 6.83 -10.43
C GLY A 30 -27.58 6.55 -11.83
N GLN A 31 -27.40 7.45 -12.81
CA GLN A 31 -27.96 7.36 -14.16
C GLN A 31 -26.88 7.26 -15.25
N TRP A 32 -25.76 6.59 -14.94
CA TRP A 32 -24.67 6.35 -15.88
C TRP A 32 -24.95 5.13 -16.77
N ARG A 33 -24.73 5.28 -18.08
CA ARG A 33 -24.97 4.24 -19.07
C ARG A 33 -23.73 3.37 -19.29
N TRP A 34 -22.57 4.00 -19.48
CA TRP A 34 -21.30 3.32 -19.70
C TRP A 34 -20.12 4.27 -19.45
N HIS A 35 -18.92 3.70 -19.42
CA HIS A 35 -17.67 4.46 -19.42
C HIS A 35 -16.65 3.79 -20.36
N ASP A 36 -15.71 4.57 -20.85
CA ASP A 36 -14.56 4.09 -21.60
C ASP A 36 -13.25 4.81 -21.19
N HIS A 37 -12.15 4.38 -21.80
CA HIS A 37 -10.80 4.91 -21.55
C HIS A 37 -10.21 5.43 -22.86
N PRO A 38 -10.51 6.69 -23.26
CA PRO A 38 -10.07 7.25 -24.54
C PRO A 38 -8.54 7.24 -24.72
N ARG A 39 -7.79 7.41 -23.63
CA ARG A 39 -6.33 7.31 -23.55
C ARG A 39 -5.88 7.03 -22.12
N PRO A 40 -4.61 6.63 -21.87
CA PRO A 40 -4.08 6.53 -20.51
C PRO A 40 -4.28 7.83 -19.72
N GLY A 41 -4.76 7.72 -18.49
CA GLY A 41 -5.06 8.85 -17.61
C GLY A 41 -6.40 9.53 -17.85
N VAL A 42 -7.14 9.17 -18.91
CA VAL A 42 -8.45 9.78 -19.23
C VAL A 42 -9.56 8.74 -19.16
N LEU A 43 -10.67 9.10 -18.54
CA LEU A 43 -11.92 8.36 -18.56
C LEU A 43 -13.03 9.24 -19.12
N ARG A 44 -13.99 8.65 -19.81
CA ARG A 44 -15.25 9.32 -20.13
C ARG A 44 -16.40 8.47 -19.63
N HIS A 45 -17.36 9.12 -18.96
CA HIS A 45 -18.62 8.50 -18.55
C HIS A 45 -19.74 9.17 -19.32
N VAL A 46 -20.67 8.34 -19.82
CA VAL A 46 -21.84 8.81 -20.56
C VAL A 46 -23.10 8.41 -19.80
N ALA A 47 -23.95 9.38 -19.52
CA ALA A 47 -25.21 9.18 -18.82
C ALA A 47 -26.33 8.67 -19.75
N ASN A 48 -27.41 8.16 -19.18
CA ASN A 48 -28.63 7.80 -19.92
C ASN A 48 -29.25 9.00 -20.64
N SER A 49 -29.02 10.22 -20.12
CA SER A 49 -29.43 11.48 -20.74
C SER A 49 -28.62 11.85 -21.98
N GLY A 50 -27.48 11.19 -22.22
CA GLY A 50 -26.49 11.57 -23.23
C GLY A 50 -25.44 12.58 -22.73
N ASP A 51 -25.58 13.11 -21.51
CA ASP A 51 -24.54 13.97 -20.92
C ASP A 51 -23.23 13.17 -20.76
N GLU A 52 -22.12 13.80 -21.14
CA GLU A 52 -20.78 13.25 -20.94
C GLU A 52 -20.06 13.97 -19.79
N ILE A 53 -19.22 13.24 -19.07
CA ILE A 53 -18.22 13.82 -18.17
C ILE A 53 -16.87 13.14 -18.41
N TRP A 54 -15.85 13.97 -18.60
CA TRP A 54 -14.48 13.54 -18.83
C TRP A 54 -13.71 13.66 -17.53
N THR A 55 -12.89 12.66 -17.20
CA THR A 55 -12.07 12.63 -16.00
C THR A 55 -10.61 12.52 -16.38
N VAL A 56 -9.79 13.48 -15.95
CA VAL A 56 -8.33 13.45 -16.10
C VAL A 56 -7.70 13.08 -14.77
N LYS A 57 -6.92 11.99 -14.75
CA LYS A 57 -6.27 11.44 -13.56
C LYS A 57 -4.78 11.72 -13.57
N ALA A 58 -4.29 12.30 -12.49
CA ALA A 58 -2.86 12.53 -12.29
C ALA A 58 -2.34 11.93 -10.97
N GLY A 59 -1.09 11.51 -11.01
CA GLY A 59 -0.36 11.02 -9.84
C GLY A 59 -0.06 12.16 -8.86
N THR A 60 -0.14 11.86 -7.56
CA THR A 60 0.35 12.74 -6.51
C THR A 60 1.20 11.94 -5.52
N GLN A 61 2.06 12.64 -4.78
CA GLN A 61 2.92 12.04 -3.76
C GLN A 61 2.19 11.68 -2.45
N ARG A 62 0.86 11.84 -2.38
CA ARG A 62 -0.01 11.69 -1.20
C ARG A 62 0.27 12.68 -0.06
N ILE A 63 1.51 12.78 0.40
CA ILE A 63 1.93 13.78 1.38
C ILE A 63 2.13 15.11 0.63
N LEU A 64 1.12 15.97 0.72
CA LEU A 64 1.08 17.26 0.02
C LEU A 64 1.22 18.39 1.02
N ASP A 65 2.10 19.34 0.75
CA ASP A 65 2.09 20.62 1.44
C ASP A 65 0.93 21.50 0.95
N VAL A 66 0.63 22.56 1.70
CA VAL A 66 -0.48 23.48 1.40
C VAL A 66 -0.27 24.24 0.09
N PHE A 67 0.97 24.52 -0.33
CA PHE A 67 1.24 25.23 -1.59
C PHE A 67 0.98 24.31 -2.79
N THR A 68 1.39 23.04 -2.70
CA THR A 68 1.06 22.03 -3.71
C THR A 68 -0.46 21.82 -3.82
N LEU A 69 -1.18 21.78 -2.69
CA LEU A 69 -2.65 21.71 -2.69
C LEU A 69 -3.28 22.94 -3.36
N ARG A 70 -2.83 24.15 -3.03
CA ARG A 70 -3.32 25.39 -3.67
C ARG A 70 -3.04 25.40 -5.17
N LYS A 71 -1.87 24.95 -5.60
CA LYS A 71 -1.54 24.80 -7.03
C LYS A 71 -2.52 23.86 -7.74
N LEU A 72 -2.86 22.73 -7.12
CA LEU A 72 -3.86 21.80 -7.67
C LEU A 72 -5.26 22.45 -7.74
N CYS A 73 -5.66 23.23 -6.73
CA CYS A 73 -6.89 24.02 -6.79
C CYS A 73 -6.87 25.05 -7.93
N ASP A 74 -5.78 25.80 -8.10
CA ASP A 74 -5.64 26.80 -9.17
C ASP A 74 -5.77 26.18 -10.57
N ILE A 75 -5.22 24.98 -10.76
CA ILE A 75 -5.40 24.19 -12.00
C ILE A 75 -6.88 23.81 -12.17
N GLY A 76 -7.51 23.35 -11.08
CA GLY A 76 -8.93 23.00 -11.06
C GLY A 76 -9.85 24.15 -11.46
N ASP A 77 -9.62 25.33 -10.91
CA ASP A 77 -10.42 26.53 -11.17
C ASP A 77 -10.26 27.04 -12.61
N LYS A 78 -9.04 26.97 -13.16
CA LYS A 78 -8.74 27.49 -14.50
C LYS A 78 -9.10 26.52 -15.62
N PHE A 79 -8.90 25.22 -15.41
CA PHE A 79 -8.94 24.22 -16.47
C PHE A 79 -9.96 23.10 -16.25
N ALA A 80 -10.51 22.94 -15.03
CA ALA A 80 -11.37 21.81 -14.68
C ALA A 80 -12.66 22.17 -13.91
N ASP A 81 -13.32 23.24 -14.34
CA ASP A 81 -14.65 23.66 -13.86
C ASP A 81 -14.73 23.91 -12.34
N GLY A 82 -13.59 24.00 -11.63
CA GLY A 82 -13.52 24.20 -10.17
C GLY A 82 -13.79 22.96 -9.33
N TYR A 83 -13.79 21.75 -9.90
CA TYR A 83 -14.08 20.51 -9.17
C TYR A 83 -12.93 19.51 -9.25
N VAL A 84 -12.56 18.94 -8.10
CA VAL A 84 -11.54 17.89 -7.98
C VAL A 84 -11.99 16.82 -7.01
N ARG A 85 -11.42 15.62 -7.14
CA ARG A 85 -11.51 14.58 -6.11
C ARG A 85 -10.21 13.79 -6.00
N PHE A 86 -10.02 13.12 -4.88
CA PHE A 86 -8.96 12.13 -4.72
C PHE A 86 -9.51 10.71 -4.81
N THR A 87 -8.72 9.83 -5.39
CA THR A 87 -9.00 8.38 -5.44
C THR A 87 -8.54 7.70 -4.16
N ILE A 88 -9.02 6.48 -3.91
CA ILE A 88 -8.58 5.64 -2.79
C ILE A 88 -7.07 5.31 -2.80
N ARG A 89 -6.37 5.57 -3.91
CA ARG A 89 -4.92 5.41 -4.04
C ARG A 89 -4.18 6.74 -4.13
N SER A 90 -4.80 7.81 -3.65
CA SER A 90 -4.23 9.17 -3.55
C SER A 90 -3.87 9.84 -4.89
N ASN A 91 -4.29 9.30 -6.04
CA ASN A 91 -4.30 10.07 -7.29
C ASN A 91 -5.37 11.17 -7.22
N ILE A 92 -5.10 12.31 -7.86
CA ILE A 92 -6.10 13.35 -8.08
C ILE A 92 -6.84 13.08 -9.39
N GLU A 93 -8.14 13.37 -9.41
CA GLU A 93 -9.00 13.34 -10.58
C GLU A 93 -9.70 14.69 -10.72
N TYR A 94 -9.64 15.24 -11.93
CA TYR A 94 -10.37 16.43 -12.35
C TYR A 94 -11.50 16.02 -13.29
N MET A 95 -12.63 16.71 -13.23
CA MET A 95 -13.79 16.40 -14.07
C MET A 95 -14.22 17.60 -14.89
N VAL A 96 -14.40 17.41 -16.21
CA VAL A 96 -14.86 18.46 -17.13
C VAL A 96 -16.03 17.97 -17.96
N SER A 97 -17.04 18.82 -18.14
CA SER A 97 -18.19 18.50 -19.01
C SER A 97 -17.93 18.78 -20.48
N ASP A 98 -16.95 19.63 -20.79
CA ASP A 98 -16.51 19.90 -22.16
C ASP A 98 -15.23 19.10 -22.46
N GLY A 99 -15.33 18.15 -23.39
CA GLY A 99 -14.21 17.31 -23.81
C GLY A 99 -13.05 18.10 -24.41
N SER A 100 -13.27 19.31 -24.93
CA SER A 100 -12.21 20.17 -25.47
C SER A 100 -11.20 20.63 -24.40
N LYS A 101 -11.59 20.61 -23.11
CA LYS A 101 -10.75 21.00 -21.97
C LYS A 101 -9.75 19.91 -21.55
N VAL A 102 -9.93 18.67 -22.01
CA VAL A 102 -9.09 17.53 -21.60
C VAL A 102 -7.62 17.78 -21.90
N GLU A 103 -7.28 18.22 -23.11
CA GLU A 103 -5.87 18.35 -23.51
C GLU A 103 -5.16 19.59 -22.92
N PRO A 104 -5.82 20.76 -22.81
CA PRO A 104 -5.30 21.87 -22.01
C PRO A 104 -5.02 21.48 -20.55
N LEU A 105 -5.93 20.74 -19.92
CA LEU A 105 -5.78 20.29 -18.54
C LEU A 105 -4.62 19.30 -18.37
N ILE A 106 -4.47 18.33 -19.28
CA ILE A 106 -3.33 17.41 -19.30
C ILE A 106 -2.03 18.18 -19.43
N SER A 107 -1.98 19.16 -20.36
CA SER A 107 -0.79 19.96 -20.60
C SER A 107 -0.37 20.76 -19.36
N GLU A 108 -1.34 21.37 -18.67
CA GLU A 108 -1.07 22.10 -17.43
C GLU A 108 -0.61 21.17 -16.30
N LEU A 109 -1.23 20.00 -16.13
CA LEU A 109 -0.85 19.03 -15.10
C LEU A 109 0.58 18.53 -15.32
N GLU A 110 0.92 18.10 -16.54
CA GLU A 110 2.26 17.63 -16.87
C GLU A 110 3.30 18.75 -16.76
N GLY A 111 2.98 19.97 -17.25
CA GLY A 111 3.84 21.14 -17.09
C GLY A 111 4.06 21.53 -15.63
N ALA A 112 3.08 21.26 -14.77
CA ALA A 112 3.17 21.44 -13.33
C ALA A 112 3.91 20.32 -12.57
N GLY A 113 4.28 19.23 -13.26
CA GLY A 113 4.98 18.06 -12.70
C GLY A 113 4.06 16.93 -12.21
N PHE A 114 2.76 16.98 -12.50
CA PHE A 114 1.80 15.93 -12.15
C PHE A 114 1.54 15.01 -13.34
N VAL A 115 2.11 13.82 -13.28
CA VAL A 115 2.03 12.84 -14.37
C VAL A 115 0.61 12.32 -14.53
N VAL A 116 0.08 12.36 -15.76
CA VAL A 116 -1.23 11.85 -16.12
C VAL A 116 -1.13 10.35 -16.44
N GLY A 117 -2.01 9.53 -15.85
CA GLY A 117 -1.95 8.07 -16.00
C GLY A 117 -2.69 7.28 -14.92
N GLY A 118 -2.27 6.03 -14.69
CA GLY A 118 -2.77 5.19 -13.60
C GLY A 118 -4.20 4.66 -13.79
N THR A 119 -4.69 4.64 -15.03
CA THR A 119 -5.99 4.06 -15.46
C THR A 119 -5.81 2.70 -16.13
N ALA A 120 -6.90 1.97 -16.35
CA ALA A 120 -6.92 0.66 -17.04
C ALA A 120 -5.80 -0.28 -16.55
N ASN A 121 -5.14 -1.00 -17.47
CA ASN A 121 -4.11 -1.99 -17.16
C ASN A 121 -2.72 -1.35 -16.98
N SER A 122 -2.58 -0.52 -15.95
CA SER A 122 -1.34 0.16 -15.55
C SER A 122 -0.86 -0.33 -14.18
N VAL A 123 0.35 0.07 -13.80
CA VAL A 123 0.76 0.14 -12.39
C VAL A 123 0.22 1.46 -11.84
N SER A 124 -0.80 1.38 -10.98
CA SER A 124 -1.37 2.58 -10.35
C SER A 124 -0.51 3.04 -9.17
N MET A 125 -0.76 4.26 -8.65
CA MET A 125 0.03 4.80 -7.54
C MET A 125 0.17 3.83 -6.37
N ILE A 126 1.36 3.82 -5.76
CA ILE A 126 1.67 2.95 -4.62
C ILE A 126 1.03 3.51 -3.35
N SER A 127 0.09 2.76 -2.77
CA SER A 127 -0.47 3.07 -1.46
C SER A 127 0.61 2.84 -0.42
N HIS A 128 0.78 3.78 0.50
CA HIS A 128 1.87 3.73 1.46
C HIS A 128 1.44 4.20 2.84
N THR A 129 2.38 4.33 3.75
CA THR A 129 2.14 4.65 5.17
C THR A 129 2.90 5.91 5.56
N GLN A 130 3.11 6.14 6.86
CA GLN A 130 3.79 7.33 7.36
C GLN A 130 5.32 7.23 7.26
N GLY A 131 5.89 6.03 7.38
CA GLY A 131 7.35 5.88 7.34
C GLY A 131 8.06 6.64 8.46
N TRP A 132 9.30 7.07 8.17
CA TRP A 132 10.12 7.86 9.09
C TRP A 132 9.63 9.30 9.24
N LEU A 133 8.67 9.74 8.42
CA LEU A 133 8.14 11.09 8.48
C LEU A 133 7.34 11.35 9.76
N HIS A 134 6.55 10.37 10.21
CA HIS A 134 5.58 10.62 11.30
C HIS A 134 5.28 9.43 12.21
N CYS A 135 5.56 8.19 11.80
CA CYS A 135 5.30 7.04 12.67
C CYS A 135 6.36 7.00 13.79
N ASP A 136 5.96 6.54 14.97
CA ASP A 136 6.81 6.28 16.14
C ASP A 136 7.44 4.88 16.13
N ILE A 137 6.86 3.95 15.37
CA ILE A 137 7.31 2.57 15.21
C ILE A 137 7.81 2.15 13.80
N PRO A 138 8.35 3.05 12.95
CA PRO A 138 8.74 2.69 11.61
C PRO A 138 10.02 1.83 11.60
N GLY A 139 9.98 0.81 10.77
CA GLY A 139 11.12 -0.01 10.39
C GLY A 139 11.74 0.35 9.04
N THR A 140 11.01 1.08 8.20
CA THR A 140 11.51 1.66 6.94
C THR A 140 10.83 3.00 6.69
N ASP A 141 11.35 3.76 5.73
CA ASP A 141 10.62 4.89 5.19
C ASP A 141 9.47 4.45 4.26
N ALA A 142 8.43 5.25 4.17
CA ALA A 142 7.32 5.02 3.24
C ALA A 142 7.51 5.85 1.97
N SER A 143 7.65 7.17 2.12
CA SER A 143 7.74 8.10 0.99
C SER A 143 8.97 7.86 0.13
N GLY A 144 10.14 7.62 0.73
CA GLY A 144 11.39 7.31 0.03
C GLY A 144 11.31 6.02 -0.78
N VAL A 145 10.75 4.94 -0.20
CA VAL A 145 10.55 3.66 -0.90
C VAL A 145 9.62 3.86 -2.10
N VAL A 146 8.50 4.57 -1.91
CA VAL A 146 7.55 4.85 -2.99
C VAL A 146 8.17 5.71 -4.08
N LYS A 147 8.85 6.81 -3.73
CA LYS A 147 9.46 7.71 -4.71
C LYS A 147 10.52 6.99 -5.52
N ALA A 148 11.40 6.24 -4.87
CA ALA A 148 12.45 5.51 -5.55
C ALA A 148 11.90 4.46 -6.52
N MET A 149 10.86 3.74 -6.12
CA MET A 149 10.23 2.72 -6.96
C MET A 149 9.41 3.33 -8.10
N MET A 150 8.62 4.38 -7.83
CA MET A 150 7.82 5.04 -8.86
C MET A 150 8.66 5.74 -9.92
N ASP A 151 9.87 6.23 -9.58
CA ASP A 151 10.80 6.78 -10.57
C ASP A 151 11.21 5.71 -11.61
N GLU A 152 11.32 4.45 -11.21
CA GLU A 152 11.64 3.34 -12.12
C GLU A 152 10.41 2.70 -12.78
N LEU A 153 9.21 2.94 -12.24
CA LEU A 153 7.94 2.39 -12.73
C LEU A 153 7.05 3.43 -13.42
N ILE A 154 7.56 4.65 -13.65
CA ILE A 154 6.74 5.76 -14.14
C ILE A 154 6.14 5.48 -15.51
N ASP A 155 6.85 4.74 -16.37
CA ASP A 155 6.34 4.34 -17.68
C ASP A 155 5.14 3.38 -17.55
N GLU A 156 5.10 2.53 -16.53
CA GLU A 156 3.98 1.63 -16.28
C GLU A 156 2.78 2.34 -15.65
N PHE A 157 2.99 3.53 -15.08
CA PHE A 157 1.91 4.43 -14.67
C PHE A 157 1.35 5.21 -15.86
N ARG A 158 2.22 5.71 -16.75
CA ARG A 158 1.84 6.49 -17.95
C ARG A 158 1.12 5.64 -19.00
N ASN A 159 1.39 4.34 -19.05
CA ASN A 159 0.89 3.44 -20.09
C ASN A 159 -0.05 2.36 -19.54
N CYS A 160 -0.76 1.68 -20.44
CA CYS A 160 -1.73 0.61 -20.11
C CYS A 160 -1.29 -0.74 -20.71
N ARG A 161 -0.07 -1.20 -20.39
CA ARG A 161 0.58 -2.37 -21.01
C ARG A 161 0.64 -3.61 -20.12
N MET A 162 0.05 -3.56 -18.94
CA MET A 162 0.00 -4.73 -18.06
C MET A 162 -1.10 -5.70 -18.54
N PRO A 163 -0.99 -7.01 -18.25
CA PRO A 163 -2.07 -7.97 -18.49
C PRO A 163 -3.37 -7.60 -17.76
N ASN A 164 -3.25 -7.05 -16.54
CA ASN A 164 -4.32 -6.39 -15.80
C ASN A 164 -3.72 -5.29 -14.91
N ARG A 165 -4.56 -4.42 -14.33
CA ARG A 165 -4.16 -3.38 -13.39
C ARG A 165 -3.45 -3.97 -12.17
N VAL A 166 -2.27 -3.40 -11.86
CA VAL A 166 -1.44 -3.80 -10.72
C VAL A 166 -1.53 -2.78 -9.59
N HIS A 167 -1.78 -3.27 -8.38
CA HIS A 167 -1.82 -2.49 -7.14
C HIS A 167 -0.63 -2.86 -6.25
N ILE A 168 0.28 -1.90 -6.03
CA ILE A 168 1.44 -2.08 -5.17
C ILE A 168 1.23 -1.38 -3.83
N THR A 169 1.56 -2.00 -2.70
CA THR A 169 1.44 -1.36 -1.38
C THR A 169 2.77 -1.36 -0.64
N THR A 170 3.02 -0.36 0.20
CA THR A 170 4.18 -0.32 1.10
C THR A 170 3.76 -0.07 2.54
N SER A 171 4.38 -0.79 3.47
CA SER A 171 4.11 -0.68 4.90
C SER A 171 5.40 -0.52 5.68
N CYS A 172 5.48 0.53 6.50
CA CYS A 172 6.67 0.85 7.27
C CYS A 172 6.88 -0.04 8.50
N CYS A 173 5.94 -0.92 8.84
CA CYS A 173 6.05 -1.93 9.89
C CYS A 173 5.07 -3.09 9.62
N GLN A 174 5.20 -4.18 10.37
CA GLN A 174 4.36 -5.38 10.19
C GLN A 174 2.88 -5.21 10.56
N ILE A 175 2.48 -4.11 11.21
CA ILE A 175 1.06 -3.77 11.41
C ILE A 175 0.34 -3.62 10.06
N ASN A 176 1.09 -3.33 9.00
CA ASN A 176 0.62 -3.35 7.62
C ASN A 176 -0.54 -2.39 7.33
N CYS A 177 -0.43 -1.13 7.79
CA CYS A 177 -1.42 -0.09 7.49
C CYS A 177 -1.54 0.23 5.98
N GLY A 178 -0.63 -0.26 5.13
CA GLY A 178 -0.71 -0.15 3.67
C GLY A 178 -1.73 -1.10 3.03
N GLY A 179 -2.21 -2.11 3.78
CA GLY A 179 -3.20 -3.08 3.32
C GLY A 179 -2.62 -4.16 2.43
N GLN A 180 -3.41 -4.62 1.46
CA GLN A 180 -2.99 -5.66 0.51
C GLN A 180 -2.92 -5.11 -0.91
N GLY A 181 -2.12 -5.75 -1.74
CA GLY A 181 -2.04 -5.47 -3.18
C GLY A 181 -1.60 -6.70 -3.95
N ASP A 182 -1.56 -6.57 -5.27
CA ASP A 182 -0.94 -7.59 -6.14
C ASP A 182 0.51 -7.80 -5.76
N ILE A 183 1.18 -6.73 -5.32
CA ILE A 183 2.51 -6.72 -4.73
C ILE A 183 2.48 -5.88 -3.44
N ALA A 184 3.06 -6.36 -2.35
CA ALA A 184 3.24 -5.58 -1.13
C ALA A 184 4.68 -5.65 -0.65
N ILE A 185 5.22 -4.48 -0.29
CA ILE A 185 6.53 -4.33 0.33
C ILE A 185 6.29 -4.01 1.80
N ASN A 186 6.61 -4.95 2.68
CA ASN A 186 6.37 -4.82 4.10
C ASN A 186 7.67 -5.05 4.88
N VAL A 187 7.79 -4.43 6.04
CA VAL A 187 8.92 -4.67 6.93
C VAL A 187 8.88 -6.08 7.50
N GLN A 188 10.07 -6.65 7.69
CA GLN A 188 10.31 -7.82 8.51
C GLN A 188 11.51 -7.56 9.42
N HIS A 189 11.27 -7.56 10.73
CA HIS A 189 12.37 -7.53 11.69
C HIS A 189 12.96 -8.95 11.81
N THR A 190 14.28 -9.03 11.98
CA THR A 190 15.02 -10.30 12.04
C THR A 190 15.69 -10.55 13.38
N LYS A 191 15.38 -9.73 14.39
CA LYS A 191 15.79 -9.94 15.77
C LYS A 191 14.65 -9.68 16.77
N PRO A 192 14.67 -10.30 17.95
CA PRO A 192 13.81 -9.93 19.08
C PRO A 192 14.02 -8.47 19.55
N PRO A 193 13.04 -7.88 20.25
CA PRO A 193 13.15 -6.50 20.73
C PRO A 193 14.22 -6.36 21.81
N LYS A 194 14.95 -5.24 21.78
CA LYS A 194 15.86 -4.83 22.86
C LYS A 194 15.04 -4.17 23.97
N ILE A 195 15.19 -4.65 25.20
CA ILE A 195 14.41 -4.16 26.35
C ILE A 195 15.23 -3.16 27.17
N ASN A 196 14.70 -1.96 27.38
CA ASN A 196 15.18 -1.04 28.39
C ASN A 196 14.48 -1.32 29.74
N HIS A 197 15.07 -2.21 30.53
CA HIS A 197 14.50 -2.69 31.78
C HIS A 197 14.22 -1.60 32.83
N ASP A 198 14.95 -0.48 32.80
CA ASP A 198 14.75 0.61 33.75
C ASP A 198 13.43 1.35 33.56
N LEU A 199 12.83 1.25 32.36
CA LEU A 199 11.61 1.97 31.99
C LEU A 199 10.36 1.08 32.00
N VAL A 200 10.50 -0.24 31.86
CA VAL A 200 9.35 -1.16 31.70
C VAL A 200 8.34 -1.02 32.83
N GLY A 201 8.81 -0.96 34.09
CA GLY A 201 7.93 -0.90 35.26
C GLY A 201 7.11 0.39 35.38
N ASN A 202 7.58 1.49 34.77
CA ASN A 202 6.96 2.82 34.87
C ASN A 202 6.12 3.19 33.65
N ILE A 203 6.45 2.63 32.48
CA ILE A 203 5.83 3.02 31.20
C ILE A 203 4.83 1.96 30.71
N CYS A 204 5.13 0.67 30.91
CA CYS A 204 4.40 -0.40 30.25
C CYS A 204 3.32 -1.01 31.15
N GLU A 205 2.11 -1.14 30.61
CA GLU A 205 1.09 -2.03 31.18
C GLU A 205 1.47 -3.47 30.81
N ARG A 206 2.26 -4.12 31.68
CA ARG A 206 2.94 -5.40 31.37
C ARG A 206 1.99 -6.55 30.98
N PRO A 207 0.83 -6.77 31.66
CA PRO A 207 -0.13 -7.80 31.25
C PRO A 207 -0.59 -7.70 29.79
N SER A 208 -0.91 -6.50 29.29
CA SER A 208 -1.33 -6.30 27.90
C SER A 208 -0.18 -6.55 26.91
N VAL A 209 1.06 -6.20 27.27
CA VAL A 209 2.24 -6.50 26.45
C VAL A 209 2.44 -8.00 26.31
N VAL A 210 2.29 -8.75 27.41
CA VAL A 210 2.34 -10.22 27.40
C VAL A 210 1.23 -10.79 26.51
N ALA A 211 -0.01 -10.33 26.68
CA ALA A 211 -1.17 -10.82 25.95
C ALA A 211 -1.11 -10.54 24.44
N ARG A 212 -0.38 -9.50 24.01
CA ARG A 212 -0.21 -9.16 22.58
C ARG A 212 0.72 -10.10 21.83
N CYS A 213 1.54 -10.91 22.50
CA CYS A 213 2.48 -11.79 21.81
C CYS A 213 1.74 -12.98 21.16
N PRO A 214 1.69 -13.09 19.83
CA PRO A 214 0.91 -14.13 19.15
C PRO A 214 1.46 -15.55 19.35
N VAL A 215 2.70 -15.65 19.82
CA VAL A 215 3.45 -16.90 20.00
C VAL A 215 3.87 -17.12 21.46
N ALA A 216 3.30 -16.35 22.39
CA ALA A 216 3.57 -16.45 23.83
C ALA A 216 5.08 -16.47 24.17
N ALA A 217 5.86 -15.64 23.49
CA ALA A 217 7.30 -15.48 23.73
C ALA A 217 7.61 -14.49 24.88
N ILE A 218 6.65 -13.67 25.30
CA ILE A 218 6.85 -12.65 26.34
C ILE A 218 6.32 -13.16 27.66
N ARG A 219 7.09 -13.03 28.74
CA ARG A 219 6.66 -13.36 30.10
C ARG A 219 7.07 -12.29 31.13
N PRO A 220 6.34 -12.14 32.24
CA PRO A 220 6.76 -11.28 33.35
C PRO A 220 8.11 -11.73 33.92
N ALA A 221 8.95 -10.77 34.28
CA ALA A 221 10.25 -11.03 34.89
C ALA A 221 10.55 -10.02 36.01
N MET A 222 11.56 -10.35 36.84
CA MET A 222 12.20 -9.42 37.75
C MET A 222 13.63 -9.22 37.29
N VAL A 223 14.01 -7.99 36.93
CA VAL A 223 15.37 -7.66 36.48
C VAL A 223 15.91 -6.57 37.41
N ASN A 224 17.07 -6.81 38.02
CA ASN A 224 17.67 -5.91 39.00
C ASN A 224 16.71 -5.50 40.14
N GLY A 225 15.89 -6.45 40.61
CA GLY A 225 14.90 -6.21 41.67
C GLY A 225 13.67 -5.39 41.23
N LYS A 226 13.57 -5.00 39.96
CA LYS A 226 12.44 -4.24 39.42
C LYS A 226 11.51 -5.12 38.56
N PRO A 227 10.19 -4.88 38.59
CA PRO A 227 9.26 -5.57 37.72
C PRO A 227 9.49 -5.22 36.24
N SER A 228 9.63 -6.25 35.40
CA SER A 228 10.01 -6.14 33.99
C SER A 228 9.34 -7.24 33.14
N LEU A 229 9.77 -7.37 31.88
CA LEU A 229 9.45 -8.42 30.93
C LEU A 229 10.74 -9.10 30.44
N GLU A 230 10.62 -10.33 29.96
CA GLU A 230 11.66 -11.06 29.23
C GLU A 230 11.06 -11.72 27.98
N VAL A 231 11.91 -12.00 26.98
CA VAL A 231 11.51 -12.58 25.69
C VAL A 231 12.24 -13.91 25.48
N ASP A 232 11.48 -14.98 25.27
CA ASP A 232 11.99 -16.25 24.76
C ASP A 232 12.32 -16.10 23.27
N GLU A 233 13.59 -15.84 22.97
CA GLU A 233 14.05 -15.62 21.59
C GLU A 233 13.81 -16.81 20.67
N LYS A 234 13.74 -18.04 21.21
CA LYS A 234 13.46 -19.24 20.41
C LYS A 234 12.02 -19.28 19.90
N LYS A 235 11.10 -18.59 20.59
CA LYS A 235 9.69 -18.47 20.18
C LYS A 235 9.40 -17.19 19.40
N CYS A 236 10.17 -16.13 19.64
CA CYS A 236 9.90 -14.82 19.06
C CYS A 236 9.96 -14.84 17.52
N ILE A 237 8.86 -14.42 16.89
CA ILE A 237 8.77 -14.25 15.42
C ILE A 237 9.09 -12.83 14.97
N CYS A 238 9.66 -11.99 15.86
CA CYS A 238 10.10 -10.63 15.56
C CYS A 238 9.01 -9.71 14.99
N CYS A 239 7.74 -9.90 15.40
CA CYS A 239 6.63 -9.17 14.78
C CYS A 239 6.52 -7.69 15.18
N GLY A 240 7.17 -7.29 16.26
CA GLY A 240 7.13 -5.91 16.76
C GLY A 240 5.83 -5.49 17.44
N ALA A 241 4.79 -6.34 17.53
CA ALA A 241 3.50 -5.99 18.14
C ALA A 241 3.58 -5.57 19.63
N CYS A 242 4.66 -5.96 20.31
CA CYS A 242 4.95 -5.57 21.69
C CYS A 242 5.55 -4.17 21.85
N TYR A 243 6.07 -3.57 20.78
CA TYR A 243 6.74 -2.27 20.83
C TYR A 243 5.77 -1.08 21.00
N PRO A 244 4.67 -0.94 20.23
CA PRO A 244 3.74 0.19 20.40
C PRO A 244 3.18 0.40 21.83
N PRO A 245 2.73 -0.64 22.56
CA PRO A 245 2.25 -0.46 23.95
C PRO A 245 3.38 -0.33 24.98
N CYS A 246 4.61 -0.68 24.60
CA CYS A 246 5.75 -0.67 25.48
C CYS A 246 6.97 -0.20 24.70
N PRO A 247 7.11 1.13 24.49
CA PRO A 247 8.28 1.71 23.82
C PRO A 247 9.63 1.26 24.37
N PRO A 248 9.78 0.90 25.66
CA PRO A 248 11.01 0.24 26.14
C PRO A 248 11.38 -1.08 25.46
N MET A 249 10.50 -1.75 24.70
CA MET A 249 10.76 -2.97 23.94
C MET A 249 11.03 -2.66 22.46
N GLN A 250 12.11 -1.95 22.18
CA GLN A 250 12.46 -1.46 20.85
C GLN A 250 12.79 -2.60 19.87
N ILE A 251 12.03 -2.69 18.76
CA ILE A 251 12.20 -3.73 17.72
C ILE A 251 12.91 -3.22 16.46
N ASN A 252 12.77 -1.93 16.15
CA ASN A 252 13.39 -1.33 14.98
C ASN A 252 14.91 -1.20 15.16
N ASP A 253 15.64 -1.41 14.07
CA ASP A 253 17.09 -1.56 14.07
C ASP A 253 17.64 -1.39 12.64
N ALA A 254 18.77 -0.70 12.49
CA ALA A 254 19.34 -0.37 11.20
C ALA A 254 19.78 -1.61 10.39
N GLU A 255 20.28 -2.65 11.07
CA GLU A 255 20.76 -3.87 10.43
C GLU A 255 19.64 -4.92 10.34
N HIS A 256 18.88 -5.10 11.42
CA HIS A 256 17.91 -6.19 11.54
C HIS A 256 16.50 -5.83 11.10
N THR A 257 16.27 -4.59 10.67
CA THR A 257 15.01 -4.25 10.02
C THR A 257 15.16 -4.34 8.52
N LYS A 258 14.50 -5.35 7.95
CA LYS A 258 14.54 -5.68 6.54
C LYS A 258 13.19 -5.42 5.88
N LEU A 259 13.16 -5.40 4.56
CA LEU A 259 11.95 -5.46 3.76
C LEU A 259 11.71 -6.90 3.29
N ALA A 260 10.45 -7.19 3.02
CA ALA A 260 9.94 -8.41 2.43
C ALA A 260 8.94 -8.04 1.33
N VAL A 261 8.95 -8.82 0.25
CA VAL A 261 8.01 -8.68 -0.87
C VAL A 261 7.02 -9.83 -0.83
N TRP A 262 5.75 -9.47 -0.94
CA TRP A 262 4.60 -10.36 -0.96
C TRP A 262 3.83 -10.15 -2.25
N VAL A 263 3.21 -11.21 -2.78
CA VAL A 263 2.41 -11.11 -4.02
C VAL A 263 1.09 -11.86 -3.94
N GLY A 264 0.18 -11.52 -4.86
CA GLY A 264 -1.06 -12.26 -5.07
C GLY A 264 -2.21 -11.85 -4.15
N GLY A 265 -2.16 -10.66 -3.55
CA GLY A 265 -3.31 -10.07 -2.87
C GLY A 265 -4.32 -9.50 -3.87
N ASN A 266 -5.61 -9.79 -3.68
CA ASN A 266 -6.68 -9.27 -4.53
C ASN A 266 -7.94 -9.00 -3.68
N HIS A 267 -8.58 -7.86 -3.89
CA HIS A 267 -9.84 -7.48 -3.24
C HIS A 267 -11.06 -7.61 -4.16
N SER A 268 -10.84 -7.71 -5.48
CA SER A 268 -11.90 -7.82 -6.48
C SER A 268 -12.51 -9.23 -6.47
N ASN A 269 -13.79 -9.31 -6.82
CA ASN A 269 -14.49 -10.57 -7.11
C ASN A 269 -14.52 -10.90 -8.62
N ALA A 270 -13.86 -10.10 -9.46
CA ALA A 270 -13.81 -10.36 -10.88
C ALA A 270 -12.96 -11.62 -11.16
N ARG A 271 -13.57 -12.62 -11.82
CA ARG A 271 -13.04 -13.96 -12.15
C ARG A 271 -12.74 -14.88 -10.97
N GLY A 272 -12.17 -14.35 -9.89
CA GLY A 272 -11.76 -15.12 -8.72
C GLY A 272 -12.27 -14.51 -7.42
N LYS A 273 -12.16 -15.28 -6.34
CA LYS A 273 -12.40 -14.78 -4.97
C LYS A 273 -11.25 -13.87 -4.53
N PRO A 274 -11.49 -12.94 -3.58
CA PRO A 274 -10.43 -12.21 -2.91
C PRO A 274 -9.37 -13.15 -2.33
N THR A 275 -8.10 -12.76 -2.43
CA THR A 275 -6.96 -13.58 -2.00
C THR A 275 -6.04 -12.79 -1.10
N PHE A 276 -5.42 -13.50 -0.15
CA PHE A 276 -4.33 -12.95 0.65
C PHE A 276 -2.99 -13.06 -0.06
N GLN A 277 -2.18 -12.02 0.04
CA GLN A 277 -0.79 -12.03 -0.42
C GLN A 277 0.07 -13.12 0.25
N LYS A 278 1.14 -13.54 -0.41
CA LYS A 278 2.08 -14.60 0.02
C LYS A 278 3.52 -14.12 -0.12
N LEU A 279 4.38 -14.48 0.84
CA LEU A 279 5.79 -14.07 0.86
C LEU A 279 6.52 -14.69 -0.33
N VAL A 280 7.34 -13.89 -1.03
CA VAL A 280 8.18 -14.37 -2.15
C VAL A 280 9.63 -13.91 -2.07
N ALA A 281 9.93 -12.89 -1.27
CA ALA A 281 11.30 -12.49 -0.96
C ALA A 281 11.35 -11.86 0.43
N ALA A 282 12.43 -12.12 1.16
CA ALA A 282 12.67 -11.64 2.52
C ALA A 282 14.12 -11.23 2.70
N GLY A 283 14.43 -10.50 3.78
CA GLY A 283 15.80 -10.12 4.12
C GLY A 283 16.38 -8.97 3.29
N ILE A 284 15.53 -8.22 2.58
CA ILE A 284 15.95 -7.12 1.71
C ILE A 284 16.41 -5.95 2.60
N PRO A 285 17.61 -5.37 2.38
CA PRO A 285 18.11 -4.30 3.23
C PRO A 285 17.30 -3.00 3.08
N ASN A 286 17.33 -2.18 4.13
CA ASN A 286 16.98 -0.78 4.02
C ASN A 286 18.18 -0.02 3.43
N ASN A 287 18.04 0.48 2.19
CA ASN A 287 19.09 1.24 1.50
C ASN A 287 18.60 2.62 1.05
N PRO A 288 18.37 3.56 1.98
CA PRO A 288 18.04 4.94 1.63
C PRO A 288 19.16 5.58 0.78
N PRO A 289 18.82 6.50 -0.14
CA PRO A 289 17.48 7.01 -0.40
C PRO A 289 16.70 6.26 -1.50
N ARG A 290 17.19 5.09 -1.99
CA ARG A 290 16.68 4.48 -3.24
C ARG A 290 16.20 3.02 -3.19
N TRP A 291 16.52 2.24 -2.16
CA TRP A 291 16.09 0.83 -2.02
C TRP A 291 16.16 0.00 -3.32
N PRO A 292 17.30 0.02 -4.04
CA PRO A 292 17.39 -0.59 -5.37
C PRO A 292 17.08 -2.09 -5.35
N GLU A 293 17.37 -2.81 -4.26
CA GLU A 293 17.10 -4.23 -4.13
C GLU A 293 15.59 -4.55 -4.13
N ALA A 294 14.81 -3.78 -3.37
CA ALA A 294 13.35 -3.95 -3.33
C ALA A 294 12.75 -3.63 -4.71
N THR A 295 13.18 -2.53 -5.33
CA THR A 295 12.72 -2.13 -6.66
C THR A 295 13.09 -3.15 -7.73
N ALA A 296 14.31 -3.71 -7.69
CA ALA A 296 14.75 -4.73 -8.63
C ALA A 296 13.90 -6.01 -8.55
N ILE A 297 13.52 -6.44 -7.34
CA ILE A 297 12.62 -7.59 -7.14
C ILE A 297 11.24 -7.31 -7.74
N VAL A 298 10.67 -6.13 -7.45
CA VAL A 298 9.36 -5.74 -7.99
C VAL A 298 9.38 -5.69 -9.52
N LYS A 299 10.39 -5.05 -10.13
CA LYS A 299 10.54 -5.00 -11.60
C LYS A 299 10.67 -6.40 -12.21
N ARG A 300 11.39 -7.31 -11.54
CA ARG A 300 11.54 -8.69 -12.00
C ARG A 300 10.21 -9.44 -12.00
N ILE A 301 9.40 -9.28 -10.95
CA ILE A 301 8.05 -9.85 -10.86
C ILE A 301 7.15 -9.27 -11.96
N LEU A 302 7.14 -7.94 -12.13
CA LEU A 302 6.33 -7.26 -13.15
C LEU A 302 6.70 -7.70 -14.56
N LYS A 303 8.00 -7.81 -14.85
CA LYS A 303 8.49 -8.28 -16.15
C LYS A 303 8.02 -9.71 -16.44
N ALA A 304 8.23 -10.64 -15.51
CA ALA A 304 7.80 -12.03 -15.69
C ALA A 304 6.28 -12.16 -15.84
N TYR A 305 5.52 -11.34 -15.10
CA TYR A 305 4.07 -11.26 -15.22
C TYR A 305 3.64 -10.72 -16.60
N GLN A 306 4.26 -9.63 -17.07
CA GLN A 306 3.95 -9.05 -18.38
C GLN A 306 4.28 -9.99 -19.55
N GLU A 307 5.33 -10.80 -19.43
CA GLU A 307 5.77 -11.73 -20.49
C GLU A 307 4.93 -13.03 -20.55
N ASP A 308 4.26 -13.44 -19.46
CA ASP A 308 3.66 -14.78 -19.37
C ASP A 308 2.18 -14.80 -18.97
N ALA A 309 1.67 -13.75 -18.32
CA ALA A 309 0.27 -13.71 -17.94
C ALA A 309 -0.61 -13.42 -19.16
N ARG A 310 -1.80 -14.00 -19.15
CA ARG A 310 -2.80 -13.83 -20.20
C ARG A 310 -3.59 -12.56 -19.95
N ASP A 311 -4.23 -12.06 -21.01
CA ASP A 311 -5.14 -10.93 -20.92
C ASP A 311 -6.10 -11.11 -19.75
N TRP A 312 -6.19 -10.04 -18.97
CA TRP A 312 -6.99 -9.93 -17.78
C TRP A 312 -6.49 -10.70 -16.57
N GLU A 313 -5.55 -11.64 -16.62
CA GLU A 313 -5.07 -12.29 -15.38
C GLU A 313 -4.50 -11.28 -14.39
N ARG A 314 -4.91 -11.31 -13.12
CA ARG A 314 -4.20 -10.63 -12.03
C ARG A 314 -2.97 -11.47 -11.65
N ILE A 315 -2.05 -10.92 -10.84
CA ILE A 315 -0.84 -11.67 -10.43
C ILE A 315 -1.22 -12.97 -9.71
N ASN A 316 -2.27 -12.98 -8.87
CA ASN A 316 -2.75 -14.20 -8.22
C ASN A 316 -3.30 -15.22 -9.22
N ASP A 317 -4.06 -14.79 -10.23
CA ASP A 317 -4.65 -15.68 -11.24
C ASP A 317 -3.54 -16.32 -12.09
N TRP A 318 -2.54 -15.51 -12.47
CA TRP A 318 -1.36 -15.97 -13.17
C TRP A 318 -0.63 -17.06 -12.36
N ILE A 319 -0.35 -16.79 -11.08
CA ILE A 319 0.30 -17.75 -10.18
C ILE A 319 -0.54 -19.02 -10.00
N GLU A 320 -1.85 -18.91 -9.86
CA GLU A 320 -2.75 -20.05 -9.74
C GLU A 320 -2.71 -20.93 -10.99
N ARG A 321 -2.66 -20.33 -12.18
CA ARG A 321 -2.53 -21.05 -13.46
C ARG A 321 -1.19 -21.77 -13.60
N ILE A 322 -0.07 -21.08 -13.33
CA ILE A 322 1.27 -21.64 -13.59
C ILE A 322 1.79 -22.51 -12.43
N GLY A 323 1.32 -22.25 -11.22
CA GLY A 323 1.79 -22.85 -9.97
C GLY A 323 3.02 -22.12 -9.39
N TRP A 324 3.13 -22.13 -8.06
CA TRP A 324 4.24 -21.50 -7.33
C TRP A 324 5.64 -21.93 -7.80
N PRO A 325 5.94 -23.22 -8.07
CA PRO A 325 7.26 -23.61 -8.58
C PRO A 325 7.67 -22.86 -9.85
N ARG A 326 6.73 -22.73 -10.82
CA ARG A 326 6.97 -22.00 -12.07
C ARG A 326 7.07 -20.49 -11.85
N PHE A 327 6.35 -19.93 -10.86
CA PHE A 327 6.54 -18.54 -10.48
C PHE A 327 7.98 -18.26 -10.00
N PHE A 328 8.51 -19.09 -9.09
CA PHE A 328 9.88 -18.92 -8.57
C PHE A 328 10.94 -19.12 -9.67
N GLU A 329 10.71 -20.06 -10.59
CA GLU A 329 11.55 -20.26 -11.78
C GLU A 329 11.54 -19.03 -12.71
N LYS A 330 10.35 -18.57 -13.14
CA LYS A 330 10.21 -17.42 -14.06
C LYS A 330 10.72 -16.11 -13.48
N THR A 331 10.54 -15.92 -12.17
CA THR A 331 11.04 -14.74 -11.46
C THR A 331 12.48 -14.92 -10.97
N ASN A 332 13.10 -16.09 -11.14
CA ASN A 332 14.43 -16.40 -10.60
C ASN A 332 14.61 -15.91 -9.14
N LEU A 333 13.57 -16.10 -8.32
CA LEU A 333 13.60 -15.80 -6.89
C LEU A 333 13.91 -17.09 -6.13
N PRO A 334 14.75 -17.04 -5.08
CA PRO A 334 15.08 -18.24 -4.32
C PRO A 334 13.88 -18.68 -3.48
N PHE A 335 13.46 -19.94 -3.62
CA PHE A 335 12.53 -20.55 -2.67
C PHE A 335 13.30 -21.05 -1.45
N THR A 336 13.12 -20.40 -0.30
CA THR A 336 13.71 -20.80 0.99
C THR A 336 12.69 -21.41 1.95
N LYS A 337 13.18 -21.99 3.05
CA LYS A 337 12.33 -22.50 4.15
C LYS A 337 11.38 -21.45 4.74
N PHE A 338 11.67 -20.15 4.60
CA PHE A 338 10.86 -19.08 5.16
C PHE A 338 9.55 -18.82 4.39
N HIS A 339 9.39 -19.41 3.21
CA HIS A 339 8.12 -19.37 2.46
C HIS A 339 7.12 -20.44 2.93
N VAL A 340 7.59 -21.44 3.68
CA VAL A 340 6.72 -22.48 4.23
C VAL A 340 6.12 -21.95 5.52
N ASP A 341 4.81 -21.72 5.51
CA ASP A 341 4.09 -21.25 6.69
C ASP A 341 4.17 -22.30 7.80
N ASN A 342 4.57 -21.85 8.99
CA ASN A 342 4.72 -22.65 10.20
C ASN A 342 3.81 -22.18 11.33
N TRP A 343 2.87 -21.28 11.05
CA TRP A 343 1.85 -20.87 12.00
C TRP A 343 0.90 -22.04 12.31
N ARG A 344 0.29 -22.06 13.50
CA ARG A 344 -0.53 -23.19 13.98
C ARG A 344 -1.66 -23.60 13.00
N GLY A 345 -2.18 -22.68 12.20
CA GLY A 345 -3.21 -22.94 11.18
C GLY A 345 -2.69 -23.16 9.75
N ALA A 346 -1.38 -23.26 9.55
CA ALA A 346 -0.73 -23.31 8.23
C ALA A 346 -1.01 -24.60 7.44
N ARG A 347 -1.62 -25.63 8.04
CA ARG A 347 -1.83 -26.93 7.35
C ARG A 347 -2.54 -26.77 6.00
N ALA A 348 -3.48 -25.83 5.89
CA ALA A 348 -4.21 -25.58 4.65
C ALA A 348 -3.39 -24.89 3.54
N SER A 349 -2.22 -24.31 3.86
CA SER A 349 -1.33 -23.71 2.87
C SER A 349 -0.33 -24.70 2.25
N LEU A 350 -0.23 -25.92 2.81
CA LEU A 350 0.66 -26.95 2.30
C LEU A 350 -0.01 -27.70 1.14
N ASN A 351 0.80 -28.17 0.19
CA ASN A 351 0.29 -28.99 -0.89
C ASN A 351 -0.12 -30.38 -0.37
N ALA A 352 -1.42 -30.63 -0.27
CA ALA A 352 -2.00 -31.92 0.09
C ALA A 352 -2.44 -32.74 -1.14
N SER A 353 -1.76 -32.56 -2.28
CA SER A 353 -2.06 -33.21 -3.56
C SER A 353 -0.79 -33.73 -4.23
N THR A 354 -0.92 -34.82 -4.97
CA THR A 354 0.13 -35.36 -5.85
C THR A 354 0.27 -34.58 -7.16
N HIS A 355 -0.61 -33.60 -7.43
CA HIS A 355 -0.52 -32.72 -8.59
C HIS A 355 0.62 -31.71 -8.44
N ILE A 356 1.83 -32.14 -8.81
CA ILE A 356 3.07 -31.37 -8.77
C ILE A 356 3.60 -31.23 -10.21
N ARG A 357 4.13 -30.06 -10.55
CA ARG A 357 4.81 -29.81 -11.82
C ARG A 357 6.32 -29.83 -11.57
N PHE A 358 7.04 -30.67 -12.31
CA PHE A 358 8.50 -30.75 -12.28
C PHE A 358 9.14 -29.70 -13.18
#